data_AF-A0AAN8VL38-F1
#
_entry.id   AF-A0AAN8VL38-F1
#
_cell.length_a   1.000
_cell.length_b   1.000
_cell.length_c   1.000
_cell.angle_alpha   90.00
_cell.angle_beta   90.00
_cell.angle_gamma   90.00
#
_symmetry.space_group_name_H-M   'P 1'
#
loop_
_entity.id
_entity.type
_entity.pdbx_description
1 polymer ?
#
loop_
_entity_poly.entity_id
_entity_poly.type
_entity_poly.pdbx_seq_one_letter_code
_entity_poly.pdbx_strand_id
1 'polypeptide(L)' 'MTESKRYESLRHCKWVDEVIPNAPWVITREFLDEHQID' A
#
# COMPACT_ATOMS: atom_id res chain seq x y z
N MET A 1 13.24 -8.62 7.20
CA MET A 1 12.64 -8.62 5.85
C MET A 1 12.98 -7.30 5.18
N THR A 2 13.47 -7.29 3.94
CA THR A 2 13.66 -6.06 3.16
C THR A 2 12.30 -5.54 2.68
N GLU A 3 12.19 -4.25 2.32
CA GLU A 3 10.93 -3.67 1.83
C GLU A 3 10.37 -4.43 0.62
N SER A 4 11.24 -4.83 -0.31
CA SER A 4 10.87 -5.59 -1.50
C SER A 4 10.18 -6.90 -1.14
N LYS A 5 10.74 -7.64 -0.17
CA LYS A 5 10.15 -8.90 0.30
C LYS A 5 8.81 -8.69 1.00
N ARG A 6 8.57 -7.54 1.64
CA ARG A 6 7.27 -7.21 2.26
C ARG A 6 6.20 -6.96 1.20
N TYR A 7 6.53 -6.19 0.16
CA TYR A 7 5.60 -5.93 -0.95
C TYR A 7 5.21 -7.22 -1.68
N GLU A 8 6.18 -8.09 -1.97
CA GLU A 8 5.90 -9.40 -2.58
C GLU A 8 5.02 -10.28 -1.69
N SER A 9 5.24 -10.27 -0.38
CA SER A 9 4.41 -11.03 0.55
C SER A 9 2.94 -10.58 0.52
N LEU A 10 2.68 -9.28 0.43
CA LEU A 10 1.32 -8.73 0.35
C LEU A 10 0.65 -9.05 -0.99
N ARG A 11 1.39 -9.08 -2.10
CA ARG A 11 0.87 -9.45 -3.43
C ARG A 11 0.41 -10.90 -3.52
N HIS A 12 0.92 -11.78 -2.66
CA HIS A 12 0.49 -13.18 -2.59
C HIS A 12 -0.73 -13.39 -1.67
N CYS A 13 -1.25 -12.35 -1.02
CA CYS A 13 -2.44 -12.45 -0.20
C CYS A 13 -3.69 -12.51 -1.08
N LYS A 14 -4.52 -13.55 -0.88
CA LYS A 14 -5.75 -13.80 -1.65
C LYS A 14 -6.74 -12.62 -1.70
N TRP A 15 -6.73 -11.79 -0.66
CA TRP A 15 -7.71 -10.71 -0.45
C TRP A 15 -7.15 -9.32 -0.75
N VAL A 16 -5.93 -9.24 -1.27
CA VAL A 16 -5.29 -7.97 -1.59
C VAL A 16 -5.47 -7.72 -3.07
N ASP A 17 -6.16 -6.63 -3.42
CA ASP A 17 -6.36 -6.20 -4.80
C ASP A 17 -5.19 -5.32 -5.28
N GLU A 18 -4.74 -4.37 -4.46
CA GLU A 18 -3.67 -3.43 -4.79
C GLU A 18 -2.68 -3.25 -3.62
N VAL A 19 -1.40 -3.03 -3.96
CA VAL A 19 -0.34 -2.73 -2.99
C VAL A 19 0.35 -1.43 -3.39
N ILE A 20 0.19 -0.40 -2.55
CA ILE A 20 0.85 0.91 -2.73
C ILE A 20 2.22 0.88 -2.02
N PRO A 21 3.35 0.90 -2.76
CA PRO A 21 4.68 0.96 -2.16
C PRO A 21 4.99 2.36 -1.64
N ASN A 22 5.88 2.47 -0.65
CA ASN A 22 6.30 3.75 -0.05
C ASN A 22 5.16 4.59 0.56
N ALA A 23 4.15 3.94 1.12
CA ALA A 23 3.07 4.64 1.82
C ALA A 23 3.61 5.53 2.95
N PRO A 24 3.07 6.74 3.13
CA PRO A 24 3.53 7.68 4.15
C PRO A 24 3.19 7.19 5.56
N TRP A 25 3.98 7.61 6.55
CA TRP A 25 3.71 7.30 7.96
C TRP A 25 2.50 8.04 8.51
N VAL A 26 2.28 9.27 8.06
CA VAL A 26 1.11 10.09 8.37
C VAL A 26 0.30 10.24 7.10
N ILE A 27 -0.95 9.80 7.13
CA ILE A 27 -1.86 9.89 5.99
C ILE A 27 -2.33 11.33 5.84
N THR A 28 -2.20 11.88 4.63
CA THR A 28 -2.71 13.22 4.28
C THR A 28 -3.97 13.11 3.42
N ARG A 29 -4.72 14.21 3.30
CA ARG A 29 -5.96 14.20 2.52
C ARG A 29 -5.69 13.98 1.03
N GLU A 30 -4.59 14.53 0.54
CA GLU A 30 -4.14 14.40 -0.85
C GLU A 30 -3.86 12.93 -1.19
N PHE A 31 -3.27 12.17 -0.27
CA PHE A 31 -3.01 10.74 -0.48
C PHE A 31 -4.30 9.91 -0.57
N LEU A 32 -5.31 10.26 0.25
CA LEU A 32 -6.62 9.61 0.18
C LEU A 32 -7.33 9.93 -1.14
N ASP A 33 -7.30 11.19 -1.55
CA ASP A 33 -7.95 11.65 -2.78
C ASP A 33 -7.24 11.09 -4.04
N GLU A 34 -5.90 10.99 -4.04
CA GLU A 34 -5.10 10.41 -5.13
C GLU A 34 -5.40 8.91 -5.35
N HIS A 35 -5.53 8.16 -4.25
CA HIS A 35 -5.81 6.72 -4.29
C HIS A 35 -7.29 6.36 -4.20
N GLN A 36 -8.19 7.36 -4.20
CA GLN A 36 -9.63 7.20 -4.11
C GLN A 36 -10.07 6.29 -2.94
N ILE A 37 -9.47 6.50 -1.77
CA ILE A 37 -9.75 5.75 -0.54
C ILE A 37 -10.97 6.40 0.16
N ASP A 38 -12.03 5.61 0.36
CA ASP A 38 -13.27 6.00 1.08
C ASP A 38 -13.12 5.86 2.61
#